data_AF-A0A8J7TVN1-F1
#
_entry.id   AF-A0A8J7TVN1-F1
#
_cell.length_a   1.000
_cell.length_b   1.000
_cell.length_c   1.000
_cell.angle_alpha   90.00
_cell.angle_beta   90.00
_cell.angle_gamma   90.00
#
_symmetry.space_group_name_H-M   'P 1'
#
loop_
_entity.id
_entity.type
_entity.pdbx_description
1 polymer ?
#
loop_
_entity_poly.entity_id
_entity_poly.type
_entity_poly.pdbx_seq_one_letter_code
_entity_poly.pdbx_strand_id
1 'polypeptide(L)'
;MPRRVAAEDDWEEPDDDGWEPDDDEEWEPEPEEDDETAPCPHCQAPVYEGAEQCPACGRYLSEEDAPPSRKPWWIVLGAVLCLFAVYLWVMR
;
A
#
# COMPACT_ATOMS: atom_id res chain seq x y z
N MET A 1 -37.77 -13.05 55.07
CA MET A 1 -37.20 -12.47 53.84
C MET A 1 -38.01 -13.01 52.67
N PRO A 2 -38.47 -12.18 51.73
CA PRO A 2 -39.64 -12.44 50.90
C PRO A 2 -39.39 -13.47 49.80
N ARG A 3 -40.45 -14.22 49.46
CA ARG A 3 -40.52 -15.14 48.31
C ARG A 3 -40.48 -14.29 47.03
N ARG A 4 -39.36 -14.31 46.30
CA ARG A 4 -39.28 -13.72 44.96
C ARG A 4 -40.12 -14.59 44.04
N VAL A 5 -41.25 -14.06 43.59
CA VAL A 5 -41.97 -14.53 42.40
C VAL A 5 -41.01 -14.36 41.22
N ALA A 6 -40.73 -15.44 40.51
CA ALA A 6 -40.09 -15.37 39.21
C ALA A 6 -41.10 -14.66 38.30
N ALA A 7 -40.80 -13.41 37.93
CA ALA A 7 -41.41 -12.83 36.77
C ALA A 7 -40.80 -13.60 35.59
N GLU A 8 -41.61 -14.48 35.01
CA GLU A 8 -41.41 -14.95 33.66
C GLU A 8 -41.39 -13.71 32.75
N ASP A 9 -40.19 -13.29 32.36
CA ASP A 9 -39.99 -12.31 31.30
C ASP A 9 -40.57 -12.93 30.03
N ASP A 10 -41.81 -12.54 29.73
CA ASP A 10 -42.53 -12.75 28.48
C ASP A 10 -41.79 -11.95 27.40
N TRP A 11 -40.80 -12.60 26.79
CA TRP A 11 -40.09 -12.05 25.65
C TRP A 11 -41.02 -12.13 24.44
N GLU A 12 -41.75 -11.06 24.16
CA GLU A 12 -42.35 -10.85 22.84
C GLU A 12 -41.20 -10.85 21.81
N GLU A 13 -41.06 -11.97 21.09
CA GLU A 13 -40.20 -12.06 19.90
C GLU A 13 -40.71 -11.00 18.90
N PRO A 14 -39.92 -9.96 18.57
CA PRO A 14 -40.33 -9.03 17.54
C PRO A 14 -40.49 -9.80 16.23
N ASP A 15 -41.64 -9.61 15.58
CA ASP A 15 -41.96 -10.14 14.26
C ASP A 15 -40.76 -9.93 13.31
N ASP A 16 -40.15 -11.04 12.90
CA ASP A 16 -39.15 -11.12 11.84
C ASP A 16 -39.83 -10.65 10.55
N ASP A 17 -39.73 -9.35 10.27
CA ASP A 17 -40.14 -8.77 9.01
C ASP A 17 -39.22 -9.33 7.92
N GLY A 18 -39.75 -10.36 7.24
CA GLY A 18 -39.08 -11.12 6.20
C GLY A 18 -38.46 -10.21 5.15
N TRP A 19 -37.15 -10.04 5.23
CA TRP A 19 -36.34 -9.52 4.16
C TRP A 19 -36.23 -10.62 3.10
N GLU A 20 -37.17 -10.64 2.15
CA GLU A 20 -37.03 -11.40 0.91
C GLU A 20 -35.95 -10.69 0.08
N PRO A 21 -34.77 -11.31 -0.17
CA PRO A 21 -33.81 -10.74 -1.09
C PRO A 21 -34.48 -10.65 -2.46
N ASP A 22 -34.55 -9.45 -3.05
CA ASP A 22 -34.93 -9.26 -4.45
C ASP A 22 -33.91 -10.05 -5.29
N ASP A 23 -34.37 -11.15 -5.90
CA ASP A 23 -33.55 -12.09 -6.68
C ASP A 23 -33.08 -11.48 -8.03
N ASP A 24 -33.39 -10.19 -8.28
CA ASP A 24 -33.09 -9.45 -9.51
C ASP A 24 -31.94 -8.43 -9.40
N GLU A 25 -31.27 -8.31 -8.26
CA GLU A 25 -29.97 -7.62 -8.19
C GLU A 25 -28.85 -8.55 -8.72
N GLU A 26 -28.85 -8.79 -10.03
CA GLU A 26 -27.69 -9.36 -10.73
C GLU A 26 -26.54 -8.37 -10.57
N TRP A 27 -25.62 -8.68 -9.65
CA TRP A 27 -24.45 -7.85 -9.35
C TRP A 27 -23.55 -7.78 -10.58
N GLU A 28 -23.75 -6.77 -11.42
CA GLU A 28 -22.90 -6.49 -12.57
C GLU A 28 -21.54 -6.02 -12.04
N PRO A 29 -20.43 -6.75 -12.25
CA PRO A 29 -19.13 -6.28 -11.83
C PRO A 29 -18.81 -4.99 -12.57
N GLU A 30 -18.63 -3.90 -11.82
CA GLU A 30 -18.14 -2.65 -12.36
C GLU A 30 -16.81 -2.92 -13.09
N PRO A 31 -16.59 -2.31 -14.27
CA PRO A 31 -15.33 -2.48 -14.99
C PRO A 31 -14.19 -2.07 -14.06
N GLU A 32 -13.24 -3.00 -13.83
CA GLU A 32 -12.05 -2.79 -13.00
C GLU A 32 -11.38 -1.46 -13.39
N GLU A 33 -11.69 -0.40 -12.64
CA GLU A 33 -11.03 0.91 -12.78
C GLU A 33 -9.62 0.70 -12.27
N ASP A 34 -8.69 0.46 -13.21
CA ASP A 34 -7.22 0.43 -13.07
C ASP A 34 -6.79 0.77 -11.64
N ASP A 35 -6.83 -0.23 -10.75
CA ASP A 35 -6.52 -0.07 -9.33
C ASP A 35 -5.23 0.75 -9.27
N GLU A 36 -5.21 1.88 -8.56
CA GLU A 36 -4.08 2.82 -8.50
C GLU A 36 -2.80 2.08 -8.03
N THR A 37 -2.14 1.39 -8.97
CA THR A 37 -1.05 0.46 -8.74
C THR A 37 0.12 0.86 -9.63
N ALA A 38 1.25 1.12 -8.99
CA ALA A 38 2.50 1.40 -9.66
C ALA A 38 3.35 0.12 -9.78
N PRO A 39 4.24 0.03 -10.78
CA PRO A 39 5.18 -1.08 -10.87
C PRO A 39 6.28 -0.96 -9.82
N CYS A 40 6.53 -2.04 -9.05
CA CYS A 40 7.60 -2.07 -8.06
C CYS A 40 8.99 -1.87 -8.71
N PRO A 41 9.87 -1.00 -8.17
CA PRO A 41 11.23 -0.77 -8.72
C PRO A 41 12.18 -1.97 -8.59
N HIS A 42 11.82 -3.00 -7.82
CA HIS A 42 12.66 -4.18 -7.59
C HIS A 42 12.22 -5.41 -8.40
N CYS A 43 10.93 -5.73 -8.41
CA CYS A 43 10.39 -6.93 -9.07
C CYS A 43 9.41 -6.63 -10.20
N GLN A 44 9.07 -5.35 -10.43
CA GLN A 44 8.13 -4.88 -11.44
C GLN A 44 6.71 -5.45 -11.31
N ALA A 45 6.38 -6.08 -10.18
CA ALA A 45 5.02 -6.49 -9.87
C ALA A 45 4.15 -5.25 -9.60
N PRO A 46 2.84 -5.29 -9.94
CA PRO A 46 1.91 -4.23 -9.59
C PRO A 46 1.80 -4.14 -8.07
N VAL A 47 1.95 -2.94 -7.54
CA VAL A 47 1.86 -2.66 -6.10
C VAL A 47 1.07 -1.37 -5.90
N TYR A 48 0.21 -1.35 -4.88
CA TYR A 48 -0.62 -0.19 -4.57
C TYR A 48 0.26 1.02 -4.25
N GLU A 49 -0.07 2.20 -4.79
CA GLU A 49 0.77 3.40 -4.63
C GLU A 49 0.97 3.80 -3.16
N GLY A 50 0.01 3.49 -2.30
CA GLY A 50 0.09 3.71 -0.85
C GLY A 50 0.80 2.60 -0.05
N ALA A 51 1.32 1.55 -0.69
CA ALA A 51 1.97 0.46 0.01
C ALA A 51 3.38 0.85 0.48
N GLU A 52 3.69 0.64 1.76
CA GLU A 52 5.03 0.86 2.30
C GLU A 52 6.02 -0.25 1.87
N GLN A 53 5.50 -1.45 1.65
CA GLN A 53 6.27 -2.65 1.33
C GLN A 53 5.60 -3.42 0.19
N CYS A 54 6.41 -3.89 -0.78
CA CYS A 54 5.91 -4.70 -1.88
C CYS A 54 5.51 -6.11 -1.40
N PRO A 55 4.26 -6.57 -1.60
CA PRO A 55 3.82 -7.90 -1.19
C PRO A 55 4.43 -9.04 -2.03
N ALA A 56 4.89 -8.74 -3.25
CA ALA A 56 5.48 -9.74 -4.15
C ALA A 56 6.94 -10.07 -3.80
N CYS A 57 7.75 -9.05 -3.46
CA CYS A 57 9.19 -9.23 -3.20
C CYS A 57 9.61 -8.95 -1.76
N GLY A 58 8.73 -8.38 -0.93
CA GLY A 58 9.02 -8.04 0.46
C GLY A 58 9.99 -6.87 0.65
N ARG A 59 10.32 -6.11 -0.41
CA ARG A 59 11.19 -4.92 -0.32
C ARG A 59 10.37 -3.68 0.01
N TYR A 60 10.92 -2.80 0.84
CA TYR A 60 10.33 -1.50 1.12
C TYR A 60 10.41 -0.59 -0.10
N LEU A 61 9.35 0.16 -0.37
CA LEU A 61 9.25 1.10 -1.50
C LEU A 61 9.76 2.51 -1.16
N SER A 62 10.28 2.70 0.06
CA SER A 62 10.85 3.97 0.53
C SER A 62 11.98 4.47 -0.39
N GLU A 63 12.03 5.79 -0.59
CA GLU A 63 13.09 6.49 -1.33
C GLU A 63 14.50 6.17 -0.80
N GLU A 64 14.64 5.76 0.46
CA GLU A 64 15.92 5.33 1.05
C GLU A 64 16.44 3.99 0.51
N ASP A 65 15.54 3.10 0.07
CA ASP A 65 15.84 1.77 -0.50
C ASP A 65 15.68 1.73 -2.03
N ALA A 66 15.30 2.86 -2.64
CA ALA A 66 15.17 2.97 -4.09
C ALA A 66 16.48 2.51 -4.75
N PRO A 67 16.44 1.56 -5.70
CA PRO A 67 17.64 1.06 -6.37
C PRO A 67 18.39 2.26 -6.92
N PRO A 68 19.73 2.35 -6.72
CA PRO A 68 20.50 3.56 -6.96
C PRO A 68 20.22 4.02 -8.38
N SER A 69 19.44 5.09 -8.50
CA SER A 69 19.19 5.76 -9.76
C SER A 69 20.55 6.00 -10.38
N ARG A 70 20.73 5.56 -11.64
CA ARG A 70 22.01 5.64 -12.37
C ARG A 70 22.56 7.05 -12.18
N LYS A 71 23.55 7.20 -11.30
CA LYS A 71 24.16 8.50 -11.02
C LYS A 71 24.60 9.06 -12.36
N PRO A 72 24.16 10.28 -12.72
CA PRO A 72 24.40 10.76 -14.06
C PRO A 72 25.90 10.95 -14.24
N TRP A 73 26.44 10.38 -15.31
CA TRP A 73 27.89 10.22 -15.53
C TRP A 73 28.67 11.54 -15.49
N TRP A 74 28.01 12.68 -15.75
CA TRP A 74 28.60 14.01 -15.62
C TRP A 74 29.02 14.36 -14.18
N ILE A 75 28.35 13.83 -13.15
CA ILE A 75 28.75 14.05 -11.75
C ILE A 75 30.09 13.36 -11.47
N VAL A 76 30.27 12.14 -11.98
CA VAL A 76 31.55 11.42 -11.85
C VAL A 76 32.65 12.19 -12.56
N LEU A 77 32.38 12.67 -13.79
CA LEU A 77 33.34 13.45 -14.56
C LEU A 77 33.71 14.79 -13.86
N GLY A 78 32.72 15.49 -13.29
CA GLY A 78 32.94 16.72 -12.52
C GLY A 78 33.75 16.47 -11.25
N ALA A 79 33.44 15.40 -10.50
CA ALA A 79 34.18 15.02 -9.30
C ALA A 79 35.65 14.68 -9.62
N VAL A 80 35.90 13.93 -10.69
CA VAL A 80 37.26 13.61 -11.15
C VAL A 80 38.02 14.87 -11.55
N LEU A 81 37.40 15.80 -12.28
CA LEU A 81 38.03 17.04 -12.72
C LEU A 81 38.38 17.95 -11.54
N CYS A 82 37.48 18.09 -10.56
CA CYS A 82 37.76 18.82 -9.32
C CYS A 82 38.91 18.20 -8.54
N LEU A 83 38.92 16.87 -8.35
CA LEU A 83 40.01 16.17 -7.68
C LEU A 83 41.35 16.39 -8.40
N PHE A 84 41.35 16.36 -9.74
CA PHE A 84 42.56 16.56 -10.53
C PHE A 84 43.08 18.00 -10.41
N ALA A 85 42.19 19.00 -10.41
CA ALA A 85 42.58 20.40 -10.22
C ALA A 85 43.20 20.64 -8.83
N VAL A 86 42.62 20.07 -7.77
CA VAL A 86 43.17 20.15 -6.42
C VAL A 86 44.52 19.43 -6.34
N TYR A 87 44.63 18.24 -6.95
CA TYR A 87 45.89 17.50 -7.00
C TYR A 87 47.00 18.28 -7.70
N LEU A 88 46.70 18.88 -8.87
CA LEU A 88 47.64 19.73 -9.58
C LEU A 88 48.00 20.97 -8.78
N TRP A 89 47.06 21.58 -8.05
CA TRP A 89 47.35 22.75 -7.21
C TRP A 89 48.28 22.41 -6.04
N VAL A 90 48.10 21.25 -5.40
CA VAL A 90 48.95 20.81 -4.28
C VAL A 90 50.35 20.40 -4.74
N MET A 91 50.46 19.85 -5.97
CA MET A 91 51.73 19.36 -6.52
C MET A 91 52.52 20.41 -7.31
N ARG A 92 52.03 21.65 -7.44
CA ARG A 92 52.56 22.72 -8.32
C ARG A 92 53.12 23.89 -7.53
#